data_AF-A0A9D1SP15-F1
#
_entry.id   AF-A0A9D1SP15-F1
#
_cell.length_a   1.000
_cell.length_b   1.000
_cell.length_c   1.000
_cell.angle_alpha   90.00
_cell.angle_beta   90.00
_cell.angle_gamma   90.00
#
_symmetry.space_group_name_H-M   'P 1'
#
loop_
_entity.id
_entity.type
_entity.pdbx_description
1 polymer ?
#
loop_
_entity_poly.entity_id
_entity_poly.type
_entity_poly.pdbx_seq_one_letter_code
_entity_poly.pdbx_strand_id
1 'polypeptide(L)'
;MFEQFKSKRPLYPLVGFFSSLVTLVAGMIFSRHLSVFIFIAVLAVIYCVFGFWKAVLKMGAGMFLFGVLMALLSAPVSGGFDSFWETVGRALLLGICAVPMISVPPAELTRCLVQLKCPRVITLGMLVTLRFIPVLISEVRQIWEAMKTRGVHMAWYRPGCVYRAFFIPLAMRIINISDTLSLSLETRGFVLDDKDATVYHPVRFRLRDGIFAVLTAASVAAMAVIL
;
A
#
# COMPACT_ATOMS: atom_id res chain seq x y z
N MET A 1 9.98 -6.90 3.27
CA MET A 1 9.55 -6.61 1.88
C MET A 1 9.32 -5.11 1.63
N PHE A 2 8.66 -4.37 2.53
CA PHE A 2 8.38 -2.93 2.35
C PHE A 2 9.57 -1.96 2.56
N GLU A 3 10.72 -2.42 3.05
CA GLU A 3 11.87 -1.52 3.25
C GLU A 3 12.53 -1.05 1.96
N GLN A 4 12.39 -1.80 0.85
CA GLN A 4 13.01 -1.43 -0.43
C GLN A 4 12.35 -0.24 -1.13
N PHE A 5 11.13 0.13 -0.73
CA PHE A 5 10.37 1.25 -1.28
C PHE A 5 10.32 2.47 -0.35
N LYS A 6 10.97 2.38 0.82
CA LYS A 6 10.92 3.43 1.82
C LYS A 6 11.75 4.64 1.35
N SER A 7 11.06 5.74 1.05
CA SER A 7 11.71 7.01 0.71
C SER A 7 12.46 7.55 1.92
N LYS A 8 13.67 8.09 1.70
CA LYS A 8 14.47 8.78 2.74
C LYS A 8 13.76 10.02 3.31
N ARG A 9 12.72 10.52 2.64
CA ARG A 9 11.90 11.65 3.09
C ARG A 9 10.42 11.35 2.80
N PRO A 10 9.69 10.71 3.72
CA PRO A 10 8.27 10.42 3.51
C PRO A 10 7.46 11.71 3.33
N LEU A 11 6.50 11.68 2.42
CA LEU A 11 5.47 12.71 2.26
C LEU A 11 4.44 12.56 3.39
N TYR A 12 3.65 13.60 3.63
CA TYR A 12 2.48 13.49 4.50
C TYR A 12 1.55 12.37 3.98
N PRO A 13 1.28 11.31 4.78
CA PRO A 13 0.54 10.12 4.34
C PRO A 13 -0.82 10.41 3.71
N LEU A 14 -1.55 11.35 4.28
CA LEU A 14 -2.84 11.78 3.76
C LEU A 14 -2.70 12.38 2.36
N VAL A 15 -1.68 13.21 2.14
CA VAL A 15 -1.42 13.84 0.84
C VAL A 15 -1.11 12.77 -0.20
N GLY A 16 -0.26 11.78 0.13
CA GLY A 16 0.04 10.66 -0.78
C GLY A 16 -1.20 9.82 -1.12
N PHE A 17 -2.07 9.56 -0.15
CA PHE A 17 -3.32 8.83 -0.35
C PHE A 17 -4.29 9.62 -1.24
N PHE A 18 -4.54 10.89 -0.93
CA PHE A 18 -5.43 11.75 -1.72
C PHE A 18 -4.88 12.00 -3.13
N SER A 19 -3.58 12.24 -3.30
CA SER A 19 -2.98 12.40 -4.62
C SER A 19 -3.11 11.13 -5.47
N SER A 20 -2.94 9.95 -4.85
CA SER A 20 -3.12 8.66 -5.52
C SER A 20 -4.58 8.46 -5.95
N LEU A 21 -5.53 8.78 -5.08
CA LEU A 21 -6.96 8.70 -5.39
C LEU A 21 -7.36 9.67 -6.51
N VAL A 22 -6.91 10.92 -6.44
CA VAL A 22 -7.23 11.95 -7.44
C VAL A 22 -6.63 11.59 -8.81
N THR A 23 -5.37 11.13 -8.85
CA THR A 23 -4.73 10.70 -10.11
C THR A 23 -5.37 9.44 -10.69
N LEU A 24 -5.83 8.51 -9.84
CA LEU A 24 -6.57 7.32 -10.27
C LEU A 24 -7.94 7.67 -10.86
N VAL A 25 -8.73 8.50 -10.18
CA VAL A 25 -10.05 8.93 -10.67
C VAL A 25 -9.91 9.71 -11.97
N ALA A 26 -8.97 10.67 -12.04
CA ALA A 26 -8.69 11.40 -13.27
C ALA A 26 -8.26 10.45 -14.40
N GLY A 27 -7.33 9.54 -14.12
CA GLY A 27 -6.85 8.59 -15.12
C GLY A 27 -7.92 7.66 -15.68
N MET A 28 -8.91 7.27 -14.87
CA MET A 28 -10.05 6.46 -15.35
C MET A 28 -11.02 7.25 -16.22
N ILE A 29 -11.31 8.51 -15.85
CA ILE A 29 -12.26 9.36 -16.58
C ILE A 29 -11.73 9.72 -17.98
N PHE A 30 -10.42 9.97 -18.10
CA PHE A 30 -9.82 10.53 -19.32
C PHE A 30 -9.11 9.51 -20.22
N SER A 31 -9.39 8.21 -20.03
CA SER A 31 -8.63 7.10 -20.63
C SER A 31 -8.86 6.86 -22.14
N ARG A 32 -9.51 7.78 -22.87
CA ARG A 32 -9.86 7.61 -24.29
C ARG A 32 -8.95 8.32 -25.28
N HIS A 33 -8.03 9.18 -24.83
CA HIS A 33 -7.21 10.00 -25.72
C HIS A 33 -5.71 9.72 -25.59
N LEU A 34 -4.96 9.96 -26.67
CA LEU A 34 -3.48 9.89 -26.70
C LEU A 34 -2.82 10.78 -25.62
N SER A 35 -3.54 11.78 -25.12
CA SER A 35 -3.16 12.67 -24.03
C SER A 35 -2.80 11.96 -22.71
N VAL A 36 -3.22 10.70 -22.53
CA VAL A 36 -2.88 9.88 -21.35
C VAL A 36 -1.36 9.66 -21.21
N PHE A 37 -0.64 9.52 -22.32
CA PHE A 37 0.83 9.36 -22.28
C PHE A 37 1.54 10.64 -21.82
N ILE A 38 1.03 11.81 -22.21
CA ILE A 38 1.56 13.11 -21.76
C ILE A 38 1.32 13.27 -20.26
N PHE A 39 0.12 12.94 -19.79
CA PHE A 39 -0.22 12.99 -18.36
C PHE A 39 0.66 12.06 -17.52
N ILE A 40 0.86 10.83 -17.99
CA ILE A 40 1.78 9.84 -17.41
C ILE A 40 3.21 10.40 -17.31
N ALA A 41 3.71 11.02 -18.39
CA ALA A 41 5.06 11.57 -18.42
C ALA A 41 5.21 12.73 -17.42
N VAL A 42 4.22 13.64 -17.36
CA VAL A 42 4.19 14.75 -16.39
C VAL A 42 4.16 14.22 -14.96
N LEU A 43 3.33 13.24 -14.65
CA LEU A 43 3.29 12.61 -13.31
C LEU A 43 4.62 11.92 -12.97
N ALA A 44 5.23 11.21 -13.92
CA ALA A 44 6.53 10.57 -13.73
C ALA A 44 7.65 11.60 -13.44
N VAL A 45 7.63 12.75 -14.11
CA VAL A 45 8.57 13.87 -13.85
C VAL A 45 8.33 14.46 -12.46
N ILE A 46 7.08 14.74 -12.09
CA ILE A 46 6.75 15.22 -10.73
C ILE A 46 7.26 14.22 -9.68
N TYR A 47 6.97 12.93 -9.84
CA TYR A 47 7.41 11.91 -8.88
C TYR A 47 8.94 11.73 -8.85
N CYS A 48 9.63 11.95 -9.98
CA CYS A 48 11.09 12.01 -10.03
C CYS A 48 11.66 13.16 -9.19
N VAL A 49 11.14 14.39 -9.39
CA VAL A 49 11.59 15.61 -8.70
C VAL A 49 11.45 15.48 -7.17
N PHE A 50 10.41 14.79 -6.69
CA PHE A 50 10.20 14.56 -5.25
C PHE A 50 11.01 13.40 -4.67
N GLY A 51 11.85 12.74 -5.47
CA GLY A 51 12.82 11.74 -5.02
C GLY A 51 12.33 10.30 -5.06
N PHE A 52 11.21 10.01 -5.75
CA PHE A 52 10.64 8.66 -5.88
C PHE A 52 11.13 7.90 -7.13
N TRP A 53 12.24 8.31 -7.74
CA TRP A 53 12.75 7.76 -9.01
C TRP A 53 12.83 6.22 -9.04
N LYS A 54 13.30 5.59 -7.97
CA LYS A 54 13.40 4.12 -7.89
C LYS A 54 12.04 3.41 -7.86
N ALA A 55 11.06 4.02 -7.18
CA ALA A 55 9.71 3.47 -7.10
C ALA A 55 8.97 3.64 -8.43
N VAL A 56 9.11 4.82 -9.06
CA VAL A 56 8.56 5.11 -10.40
C VAL A 56 9.14 4.16 -11.45
N LEU A 57 10.47 3.94 -11.46
CA LEU A 57 11.09 3.04 -12.43
C LEU A 57 10.69 1.58 -12.22
N LYS A 58 10.74 1.07 -10.99
CA LYS A 58 10.40 -0.34 -10.72
C LYS A 58 8.92 -0.61 -11.00
N MET A 59 8.02 0.26 -10.55
CA MET A 59 6.58 0.09 -10.77
C MET A 59 6.18 0.38 -12.21
N GLY A 60 6.74 1.43 -12.82
CA GLY A 60 6.52 1.75 -14.21
C GLY A 60 6.98 0.63 -15.14
N ALA A 61 8.20 0.10 -14.93
CA ALA A 61 8.71 -1.02 -15.73
C ALA A 61 7.89 -2.30 -15.53
N GLY A 62 7.54 -2.64 -14.29
CA GLY A 62 6.71 -3.82 -14.00
C GLY A 62 5.33 -3.72 -14.64
N MET A 63 4.68 -2.56 -14.54
CA MET A 63 3.34 -2.35 -15.06
C MET A 63 3.32 -2.15 -16.59
N PHE A 64 4.39 -1.63 -17.18
CA PHE A 64 4.58 -1.62 -18.63
C PHE A 64 4.63 -3.04 -19.19
N LEU A 65 5.43 -3.92 -18.57
CA LEU A 65 5.57 -5.31 -18.98
C LEU A 65 4.24 -6.07 -18.87
N PHE A 66 3.52 -5.84 -17.77
CA PHE A 66 2.16 -6.36 -17.58
C PHE A 66 1.16 -5.80 -18.59
N GLY A 67 1.23 -4.49 -18.88
CA GLY A 67 0.37 -3.83 -19.85
C GLY A 67 0.58 -4.35 -21.27
N VAL A 68 1.83 -4.54 -21.70
CA VAL A 68 2.17 -5.14 -22.99
C VAL A 68 1.67 -6.58 -23.06
N LEU A 69 1.85 -7.38 -22.01
CA LEU A 69 1.32 -8.75 -21.94
C LEU A 69 -0.20 -8.77 -22.11
N MET A 70 -0.93 -7.93 -21.38
CA MET A 70 -2.39 -7.84 -21.46
C MET A 70 -2.87 -7.33 -22.82
N ALA A 71 -2.18 -6.35 -23.40
CA ALA A 71 -2.52 -5.83 -24.72
C ALA A 71 -2.27 -6.86 -25.84
N LEU A 72 -1.22 -7.69 -25.72
CA LEU A 72 -0.93 -8.78 -26.65
C LEU A 72 -2.00 -9.88 -26.58
N LEU A 73 -2.46 -10.22 -25.38
CA LEU A 73 -3.53 -11.20 -25.16
C LEU A 73 -4.89 -10.70 -25.69
N SER A 74 -5.12 -9.38 -25.68
CA SER A 74 -6.35 -8.76 -26.19
C SER A 74 -6.33 -8.49 -27.70
N ALA A 75 -5.16 -8.47 -28.34
CA ALA A 75 -4.98 -8.19 -29.77
C ALA A 75 -5.86 -9.03 -30.73
N PRO A 76 -6.03 -10.36 -30.54
CA PRO A 76 -6.88 -11.16 -31.44
C PRO A 76 -8.40 -10.90 -31.26
N VAL A 77 -8.83 -10.24 -30.18
CA VAL A 77 -10.24 -9.93 -29.90
C VAL A 77 -10.63 -8.55 -30.40
N SER A 78 -9.75 -7.56 -30.28
CA SER A 78 -10.08 -6.15 -30.56
C SER A 78 -9.57 -5.62 -31.91
N GLY A 79 -8.62 -6.28 -32.58
CA GLY A 79 -8.21 -6.04 -33.97
C GLY A 79 -7.60 -4.67 -34.33
N GLY A 80 -7.75 -3.64 -33.50
CA GLY A 80 -7.29 -2.27 -33.75
C GLY A 80 -6.02 -1.90 -32.99
N PHE A 81 -5.10 -1.21 -33.67
CA PHE A 81 -3.83 -0.70 -33.10
C PHE A 81 -4.07 0.34 -32.00
N ASP A 82 -5.17 1.09 -32.07
CA ASP A 82 -5.54 2.09 -31.06
C ASP A 82 -5.91 1.45 -29.72
N SER A 83 -6.60 0.31 -29.73
CA SER A 83 -6.99 -0.41 -28.51
C SER A 83 -5.79 -1.02 -27.77
N PHE A 84 -4.71 -1.35 -28.51
CA PHE A 84 -3.46 -1.82 -27.92
C PHE A 84 -2.84 -0.72 -27.05
N TRP A 85 -2.71 0.51 -27.59
CA TRP A 85 -2.10 1.61 -26.86
C TRP A 85 -2.92 2.08 -25.67
N GLU A 86 -4.26 2.07 -25.78
CA GLU A 86 -5.11 2.35 -24.63
C GLU A 86 -4.91 1.37 -23.48
N THR A 87 -4.77 0.08 -23.78
CA THR A 87 -4.60 -0.97 -22.77
C THR A 87 -3.27 -0.83 -22.04
N VAL A 88 -2.18 -0.58 -22.79
CA VAL A 88 -0.86 -0.31 -22.21
C VAL A 88 -0.87 0.97 -21.39
N GLY A 89 -1.50 2.04 -21.89
CA GLY A 89 -1.63 3.32 -21.20
C GLY A 89 -2.37 3.18 -19.86
N ARG A 90 -3.49 2.45 -19.82
CA ARG A 90 -4.25 2.16 -18.58
C ARG A 90 -3.43 1.39 -17.57
N ALA A 91 -2.77 0.31 -18.00
CA ALA A 91 -1.93 -0.48 -17.12
C ALA A 91 -0.84 0.39 -16.51
N LEU A 92 -0.13 1.16 -17.33
CA LEU A 92 0.96 2.03 -16.85
C LEU A 92 0.46 3.14 -15.92
N LEU A 93 -0.72 3.71 -16.19
CA LEU A 93 -1.36 4.69 -15.33
C LEU A 93 -1.67 4.11 -13.95
N LEU A 94 -2.23 2.89 -13.87
CA LEU A 94 -2.48 2.21 -12.58
C LEU A 94 -1.19 2.02 -11.78
N GLY A 95 -0.09 1.67 -12.46
CA GLY A 95 1.23 1.54 -11.84
C GLY A 95 1.74 2.85 -11.25
N ILE A 96 1.62 3.95 -11.98
CA ILE A 96 2.07 5.28 -11.55
C ILE A 96 1.18 5.82 -10.43
N CYS A 97 -0.14 5.61 -10.48
CA CYS A 97 -1.07 6.04 -9.43
C CYS A 97 -0.76 5.39 -8.08
N ALA A 98 -0.28 4.14 -8.06
CA ALA A 98 0.04 3.42 -6.83
C ALA A 98 1.36 3.87 -6.16
N VAL A 99 2.23 4.60 -6.87
CA VAL A 99 3.57 4.98 -6.39
C VAL A 99 3.54 5.81 -5.09
N PRO A 100 2.73 6.88 -4.96
CA PRO A 100 2.70 7.68 -3.73
C PRO A 100 2.22 6.87 -2.52
N MET A 101 1.24 5.97 -2.73
CA MET A 101 0.65 5.16 -1.68
C MET A 101 1.62 4.11 -1.14
N ILE A 102 2.36 3.43 -2.02
CA ILE A 102 3.32 2.38 -1.63
C ILE A 102 4.61 2.97 -1.03
N SER A 103 4.94 4.20 -1.39
CA SER A 103 6.13 4.88 -0.88
C SER A 103 5.98 5.38 0.56
N VAL A 104 4.74 5.49 1.05
CA VAL A 104 4.44 5.89 2.43
C VAL A 104 4.31 4.66 3.32
N PRO A 105 5.02 4.59 4.46
CA PRO A 105 4.87 3.47 5.37
C PRO A 105 3.48 3.50 6.06
N PRO A 106 2.79 2.36 6.18
CA PRO A 106 1.44 2.31 6.77
C PRO A 106 1.42 2.74 8.25
N ALA A 107 2.56 2.64 8.93
CA ALA A 107 2.72 3.14 10.30
C ALA A 107 2.63 4.67 10.41
N GLU A 108 2.99 5.42 9.37
CA GLU A 108 2.83 6.88 9.36
C GLU A 108 1.38 7.27 9.06
N LEU A 109 0.70 6.54 8.16
CA LEU A 109 -0.72 6.74 7.88
C LEU A 109 -1.57 6.56 9.15
N THR A 110 -1.34 5.48 9.90
CA THR A 110 -2.04 5.25 11.17
C THR A 110 -1.77 6.34 12.20
N ARG A 111 -0.53 6.86 12.28
CA ARG A 111 -0.21 8.01 13.15
C ARG A 111 -0.94 9.29 12.72
N CYS A 112 -1.07 9.54 11.42
CA CYS A 112 -1.88 10.66 10.92
C CYS A 112 -3.36 10.52 11.32
N LEU A 113 -3.93 9.31 11.23
CA LEU A 113 -5.32 9.05 11.64
C LEU A 113 -5.54 9.28 13.14
N VAL A 114 -4.54 8.96 13.98
CA VAL A 114 -4.59 9.31 15.41
C VAL A 114 -4.62 10.83 15.62
N GLN A 115 -3.83 11.59 14.86
CA GLN A 115 -3.82 13.06 14.95
C GLN A 115 -5.12 13.70 14.46
N LEU A 116 -5.83 13.05 13.53
CA LEU A 116 -7.12 13.49 13.01
C LEU A 116 -8.30 13.19 13.97
N LYS A 117 -8.02 12.76 15.21
CA LYS A 117 -9.03 12.40 16.21
C LYS A 117 -10.01 11.31 15.73
N CYS A 118 -9.55 10.37 14.90
CA CYS A 118 -10.32 9.18 14.60
C CYS A 118 -10.57 8.35 15.88
N PRO A 119 -11.68 7.59 15.95
CA PRO A 119 -12.03 6.82 17.13
C PRO A 119 -10.87 5.92 17.58
N ARG A 120 -10.53 6.03 18.86
CA ARG A 120 -9.34 5.43 19.46
C ARG A 120 -9.26 3.93 19.23
N VAL A 121 -10.38 3.22 19.31
CA VAL A 121 -10.50 1.78 19.04
C VAL A 121 -9.95 1.41 17.65
N ILE A 122 -10.32 2.16 16.61
CA ILE A 122 -9.89 1.86 15.23
C ILE A 122 -8.40 2.12 15.07
N THR A 123 -7.93 3.27 15.54
CA THR A 123 -6.51 3.67 15.41
C THR A 123 -5.56 2.74 16.16
N LEU A 124 -5.92 2.33 17.37
CA LEU A 124 -5.16 1.35 18.15
C LEU A 124 -5.17 -0.02 17.48
N GLY A 125 -6.34 -0.50 17.03
CA GLY A 125 -6.45 -1.75 16.29
C GLY A 125 -5.53 -1.77 15.07
N MET A 126 -5.48 -0.68 14.29
CA MET A 126 -4.56 -0.57 13.16
C MET A 126 -3.08 -0.56 13.59
N LEU A 127 -2.73 0.15 14.66
CA LEU A 127 -1.34 0.18 15.15
C LEU A 127 -0.88 -1.17 15.67
N VAL A 128 -1.74 -1.87 16.42
CA VAL A 128 -1.46 -3.21 16.95
C VAL A 128 -1.36 -4.21 15.81
N THR A 129 -2.29 -4.21 14.86
CA THR A 129 -2.26 -5.14 13.71
C THR A 129 -1.02 -4.94 12.85
N LEU A 130 -0.62 -3.69 12.54
CA LEU A 130 0.61 -3.42 11.79
C LEU A 130 1.87 -3.94 12.49
N ARG A 131 1.91 -3.89 13.82
CA ARG A 131 3.01 -4.46 14.62
C ARG A 131 2.91 -5.98 14.77
N PHE A 132 1.69 -6.53 14.73
CA PHE A 132 1.45 -7.95 14.90
C PHE A 132 1.73 -8.75 13.62
N ILE A 133 1.52 -8.19 12.42
CA ILE A 133 1.85 -8.83 11.14
C ILE A 133 3.28 -9.42 11.10
N PRO A 134 4.36 -8.65 11.40
CA PRO A 134 5.71 -9.22 11.37
C PRO A 134 5.92 -10.31 12.42
N VAL A 135 5.30 -10.18 13.60
CA VAL A 135 5.32 -11.23 14.63
C VAL A 135 4.64 -12.49 14.11
N LEU A 136 3.44 -12.37 13.56
CA LEU A 136 2.67 -13.49 13.02
C LEU A 136 3.42 -14.21 11.89
N ILE A 137 4.10 -13.48 11.00
CA ILE A 137 4.94 -14.09 9.95
C ILE A 137 6.06 -14.93 10.58
N SER A 138 6.68 -14.45 11.65
CA SER A 138 7.73 -15.19 12.35
C SER A 138 7.20 -16.45 13.04
N GLU A 139 6.00 -16.38 13.64
CA GLU A 139 5.31 -17.53 14.24
C GLU A 139 4.95 -18.58 13.20
N VAL A 140 4.36 -18.15 12.08
CA VAL A 140 4.04 -19.02 10.94
C VAL A 140 5.28 -19.75 10.46
N ARG A 141 6.41 -19.04 10.34
CA ARG A 141 7.68 -19.64 9.93
C ARG A 141 8.20 -20.66 10.94
N GLN A 142 8.17 -20.35 12.23
CA GLN A 142 8.60 -21.28 13.30
C GLN A 142 7.75 -22.54 13.33
N ILE A 143 6.42 -22.40 13.23
CA ILE A 143 5.51 -23.54 13.17
C ILE A 143 5.80 -24.38 11.92
N TRP A 144 6.03 -23.74 10.78
CA TRP A 144 6.35 -24.44 9.54
C TRP A 144 7.65 -25.24 9.65
N GLU A 145 8.71 -24.63 10.19
CA GLU A 145 10.01 -25.27 10.41
C GLU A 145 9.89 -26.44 11.41
N ALA A 146 9.15 -26.25 12.51
CA ALA A 146 8.90 -27.29 13.51
C ALA A 146 8.09 -28.48 12.98
N MET A 147 7.15 -28.25 12.08
CA MET A 147 6.39 -29.33 11.46
C MET A 147 7.20 -30.07 10.39
N LYS A 148 8.08 -29.34 9.68
CA LYS A 148 9.04 -29.94 8.74
C LYS A 148 10.02 -30.87 9.46
N THR A 149 10.52 -30.52 10.65
CA THR A 149 11.41 -31.41 11.43
C THR A 149 10.69 -32.65 11.96
N ARG A 150 9.38 -32.57 12.22
CA ARG A 150 8.54 -33.72 12.59
C ARG A 150 8.18 -34.65 11.42
N GLY A 151 8.71 -34.39 10.22
CA GLY A 151 8.45 -35.21 9.02
C GLY A 151 7.05 -35.05 8.44
N VAL A 152 6.27 -34.06 8.90
CA VAL A 152 4.94 -33.77 8.36
C VAL A 152 5.11 -33.01 7.05
N HIS A 153 4.84 -33.69 5.94
CA HIS A 153 4.73 -33.05 4.65
C HIS A 153 3.35 -32.38 4.55
N MET A 154 3.31 -31.05 4.68
CA MET A 154 2.12 -30.24 4.38
C MET A 154 1.81 -30.29 2.87
N ALA A 155 1.31 -31.44 2.41
CA ALA A 155 0.77 -31.54 1.07
C ALA A 155 -0.58 -30.80 1.03
N TRP A 156 -0.73 -29.89 0.07
CA TRP A 156 -1.97 -29.13 -0.16
C TRP A 156 -3.21 -30.04 -0.31
N TYR A 157 -3.00 -31.27 -0.79
CA TYR A 157 -4.03 -32.28 -1.03
C TYR A 157 -4.57 -32.97 0.24
N ARG A 158 -4.02 -32.70 1.44
CA ARG A 158 -4.52 -33.26 2.73
C ARG A 158 -4.91 -32.16 3.72
N PRO A 159 -6.08 -31.52 3.55
CA PRO A 159 -6.50 -30.38 4.36
C PRO A 159 -6.64 -30.71 5.86
N GLY A 160 -7.06 -31.93 6.20
CA GLY A 160 -7.18 -32.37 7.60
C GLY A 160 -5.83 -32.40 8.35
N CYS A 161 -4.74 -32.76 7.66
CA CYS A 161 -3.40 -32.72 8.22
C CYS A 161 -2.95 -31.26 8.43
N VAL A 162 -3.16 -30.38 7.45
CA VAL A 162 -2.80 -28.96 7.55
C VAL A 162 -3.56 -28.27 8.69
N TYR A 163 -4.85 -28.55 8.85
CA TYR A 163 -5.64 -27.98 9.94
C TYR A 163 -5.07 -28.34 11.32
N ARG A 164 -4.83 -29.63 11.58
CA ARG A 164 -4.33 -30.09 12.88
C ARG A 164 -2.88 -29.69 13.12
N ALA A 165 -2.05 -29.71 12.08
CA ALA A 165 -0.61 -29.47 12.19
C ALA A 165 -0.23 -27.99 12.21
N PHE A 166 -1.02 -27.10 11.59
CA PHE A 166 -0.68 -25.70 11.42
C PHE A 166 -1.69 -24.75 12.07
N PHE A 167 -2.99 -24.89 11.78
CA PHE A 167 -4.00 -23.96 12.27
C PHE A 167 -4.22 -24.06 13.78
N ILE A 168 -4.26 -25.26 14.36
CA ILE A 168 -4.45 -25.43 15.81
C ILE A 168 -3.29 -24.78 16.59
N PRO A 169 -2.00 -25.08 16.32
CA PRO A 169 -0.89 -24.41 17.01
C PRO A 169 -0.86 -22.90 16.80
N LEU A 170 -1.17 -22.43 15.58
CA LEU A 170 -1.19 -21.01 15.26
C LEU A 170 -2.29 -20.27 16.05
N ALA A 171 -3.49 -20.84 16.15
CA ALA A 171 -4.59 -20.25 16.91
C ALA A 171 -4.23 -20.14 18.40
N MET A 172 -3.69 -21.22 19.00
CA MET A 172 -3.22 -21.20 20.38
C MET A 172 -2.14 -20.15 20.62
N ARG A 173 -1.22 -19.99 19.66
CA ARG A 173 -0.16 -18.98 19.75
C ARG A 173 -0.72 -17.55 19.68
N ILE A 174 -1.67 -17.29 18.78
CA ILE A 174 -2.30 -15.97 18.64
C ILE A 174 -3.08 -15.60 19.91
N ILE A 175 -3.84 -16.54 20.49
CA ILE A 175 -4.58 -16.31 21.74
C ILE A 175 -3.61 -15.93 22.86
N ASN A 176 -2.54 -16.71 23.06
CA ASN A 176 -1.56 -16.43 24.12
C ASN A 176 -0.85 -15.08 23.91
N ILE A 177 -0.51 -14.71 22.67
CA ILE A 177 0.07 -13.38 22.40
C ILE A 177 -0.95 -12.26 22.67
N SER A 178 -2.23 -12.48 22.34
CA SER A 178 -3.29 -11.51 22.63
C SER A 178 -3.46 -11.29 24.14
N ASP A 179 -3.50 -12.36 24.93
CA ASP A 179 -3.66 -12.29 26.39
C ASP A 179 -2.46 -11.63 27.07
N THR A 180 -1.25 -11.97 26.63
CA THR A 180 -0.04 -11.31 27.14
C THR A 180 0.01 -9.83 26.75
N LEU A 181 -0.47 -9.48 25.55
CA LEU A 181 -0.56 -8.09 25.11
C LEU A 181 -1.60 -7.30 25.90
N SER A 182 -2.80 -7.85 26.13
CA SER A 182 -3.84 -7.18 26.93
C SER A 182 -3.39 -6.97 28.37
N LEU A 183 -2.85 -7.99 29.04
CA LEU A 183 -2.27 -7.87 30.38
C LEU A 183 -1.12 -6.84 30.42
N SER A 184 -0.28 -6.80 29.39
CA SER A 184 0.80 -5.81 29.28
C SER A 184 0.27 -4.38 29.11
N LEU A 185 -0.86 -4.20 28.42
CA LEU A 185 -1.51 -2.90 28.28
C LEU A 185 -2.16 -2.47 29.61
N GLU A 186 -2.87 -3.37 30.29
CA GLU A 186 -3.51 -3.11 31.58
C GLU A 186 -2.49 -2.72 32.67
N THR A 187 -1.38 -3.45 32.77
CA THR A 187 -0.30 -3.14 33.73
C THR A 187 0.40 -1.81 33.44
N ARG A 188 0.32 -1.30 32.21
CA ARG A 188 0.82 0.04 31.83
C ARG A 188 -0.23 1.14 32.00
N GLY A 189 -1.37 0.84 32.62
CA GLY A 189 -2.46 1.80 32.84
C GLY A 189 -3.16 2.20 31.55
N PHE A 190 -3.18 1.33 30.54
CA PHE A 190 -3.85 1.63 29.29
C PHE A 190 -5.38 1.58 29.47
N VAL A 191 -6.02 2.75 29.44
CA VAL A 191 -7.47 2.86 29.52
C VAL A 191 -8.02 3.17 28.13
N LEU A 192 -9.07 2.44 27.74
CA LEU A 192 -9.81 2.63 26.47
C LEU A 192 -10.70 3.89 26.47
N ASP A 193 -10.88 4.49 27.65
CA ASP A 193 -11.69 5.68 27.88
C ASP A 193 -11.19 6.89 27.08
N ASP A 194 -12.05 7.89 26.90
CA ASP A 194 -11.86 9.06 26.03
C ASP A 194 -10.84 10.09 26.60
N LYS A 195 -9.83 9.60 27.32
CA LYS A 195 -8.72 10.39 27.84
C LYS A 195 -7.73 10.68 26.72
N ASP A 196 -7.35 11.94 26.57
CA ASP A 196 -6.40 12.39 25.55
C ASP A 196 -5.10 11.57 25.58
N ALA A 197 -4.86 10.78 24.52
CA ALA A 197 -3.62 10.04 24.33
C ALA A 197 -2.62 10.92 23.56
N THR A 198 -1.44 11.14 24.13
CA THR A 198 -0.39 11.93 23.46
C THR A 198 0.35 11.08 22.43
N VAL A 199 0.53 11.62 21.22
CA VAL A 199 1.27 10.95 20.13
C VAL A 199 2.75 11.29 20.24
N TYR A 200 3.57 10.31 20.63
CA TYR A 200 5.02 10.51 20.85
C TYR A 200 5.79 10.94 19.58
N HIS A 201 5.41 10.42 18.40
CA HIS A 201 6.01 10.80 17.12
C HIS A 201 4.96 11.43 16.20
N PRO A 202 4.70 12.74 16.34
CA PRO A 202 3.72 13.42 15.51
C PRO A 202 4.24 13.53 14.08
N VAL A 203 3.40 13.15 13.11
CA VAL A 203 3.63 13.44 11.71
C VAL A 203 3.27 14.91 11.50
N ARG A 204 4.24 15.74 11.08
CA ARG A 204 4.02 17.17 10.83
C ARG A 204 3.92 17.41 9.33
N PHE A 205 2.96 18.25 8.94
CA PHE A 205 2.83 18.71 7.57
C PHE A 205 4.05 19.59 7.21
N ARG A 206 4.72 19.31 6.10
CA ARG A 206 5.83 20.12 5.58
C ARG A 206 5.38 20.87 4.34
N LEU A 207 5.96 22.06 4.11
CA LEU A 207 5.68 22.86 2.90
C LEU A 207 5.88 22.08 1.60
N ARG A 208 6.85 21.16 1.57
CA ARG A 208 7.08 20.23 0.47
C ARG A 208 5.85 19.39 0.12
N ASP A 209 5.09 18.95 1.12
CA ASP A 209 3.89 18.12 0.93
C ASP A 209 2.77 18.95 0.29
N GLY A 210 2.66 20.24 0.67
CA GLY A 210 1.76 21.20 0.03
C GLY A 210 2.11 21.45 -1.43
N ILE A 211 3.39 21.69 -1.74
CA ILE A 211 3.84 21.88 -3.14
C ILE A 211 3.55 20.64 -3.98
N PHE A 212 3.78 19.43 -3.43
CA PHE A 212 3.44 18.19 -4.11
C PHE A 212 1.95 18.09 -4.43
N ALA A 213 1.08 18.34 -3.44
CA ALA A 213 -0.36 18.31 -3.64
C ALA A 213 -0.82 19.29 -4.73
N VAL A 214 -0.32 20.53 -4.68
CA VAL A 214 -0.66 21.58 -5.67
C VAL A 214 -0.19 21.19 -7.07
N LEU A 215 1.03 20.67 -7.23
CA LEU A 215 1.53 20.23 -8.54
C LEU A 215 0.72 19.06 -9.10
N THR A 216 0.35 18.09 -8.26
CA THR A 216 -0.50 16.97 -8.71
C THR A 216 -1.90 17.44 -9.11
N ALA A 217 -2.52 18.33 -8.33
CA ALA A 217 -3.81 18.92 -8.67
C ALA A 217 -3.74 19.76 -9.96
N ALA A 218 -2.68 20.55 -10.13
CA ALA A 218 -2.45 21.34 -11.33
C ALA A 218 -2.29 20.45 -12.57
N SER A 219 -1.59 19.32 -12.45
CA SER A 219 -1.43 18.37 -13.57
C SER A 219 -2.77 17.75 -14.01
N VAL A 220 -3.67 17.47 -13.05
CA VAL A 220 -5.01 16.96 -13.31
C VAL A 220 -5.90 18.04 -13.92
N ALA A 221 -5.84 19.27 -13.42
CA ALA A 221 -6.59 20.39 -13.96
C ALA A 221 -6.13 20.75 -15.39
N ALA A 222 -4.83 20.75 -15.65
CA ALA A 222 -4.28 20.97 -16.99
C ALA A 222 -4.77 19.89 -17.97
N MET A 223 -4.83 18.62 -17.54
CA MET A 223 -5.37 17.53 -18.36
C MET A 223 -6.86 17.73 -18.67
N ALA A 224 -7.64 18.23 -17.70
CA ALA A 224 -9.06 18.52 -17.90
C ALA A 224 -9.32 19.69 -18.87
N VAL A 225 -8.40 20.68 -18.95
CA VAL A 225 -8.50 21.84 -19.86
C VAL A 225 -8.07 21.51 -21.29
N ILE A 226 -7.19 20.53 -21.48
CA ILE A 226 -6.70 20.10 -22.80
C ILE A 226 -7.73 19.24 -23.55
N LEU A 227 -8.80 18.80 -22.87
CA LEU A 227 -9.94 18.08 -23.45
C LEU A 227 -10.86 19.02 -24.25
#